data_AF-A0A2E7EZZ2-F1
#
_entry.id   AF-A0A2E7EZZ2-F1
#
_cell.length_a   1.000
_cell.length_b   1.000
_cell.length_c   1.000
_cell.angle_alpha   90.00
_cell.angle_beta   90.00
_cell.angle_gamma   90.00
#
_symmetry.space_group_name_H-M   'P 1'
#
loop_
_entity.id
_entity.type
_entity.pdbx_description
1 polymer ?
#
loop_
_entity_poly.entity_id
_entity_poly.type
_entity_poly.pdbx_seq_one_letter_code
_entity_poly.pdbx_strand_id
1 'polypeptide(L)'
;MNGDWCTTDGALKLKEKIEAYWRDRGYDVNIDLVEAGFIAAMRSGRTDVRSNMVNGMPTRREHPGDEITASRVVRQRAPEAPRWAS
;
A
#
# COMPACT_ATOMS: atom_id res chain seq x y z
N MET A 1 -27.88 3.72 5.09
CA MET A 1 -27.02 2.78 4.34
C MET A 1 -27.52 2.80 2.90
N ASN A 2 -26.87 3.53 1.99
CA ASN A 2 -27.12 3.45 0.55
C ASN A 2 -25.96 4.15 -0.16
N GLY A 3 -24.83 3.46 -0.27
CA GLY A 3 -23.74 3.82 -1.17
C GLY A 3 -23.64 2.70 -2.18
N ASP A 4 -24.13 2.92 -3.40
CA ASP A 4 -23.95 1.96 -4.48
C ASP A 4 -22.49 2.02 -4.95
N TRP A 5 -21.68 1.11 -4.42
CA TRP A 5 -20.26 0.98 -4.76
C TRP A 5 -20.02 0.26 -6.08
N CYS A 6 -21.07 -0.32 -6.67
CA CYS A 6 -21.02 -1.11 -7.90
C CYS A 6 -21.27 -0.27 -9.15
N THR A 7 -21.02 1.03 -9.07
CA THR A 7 -21.06 2.00 -10.18
C THR A 7 -19.69 2.61 -10.39
N THR A 8 -19.44 3.24 -11.54
CA THR A 8 -18.19 3.96 -11.80
C THR A 8 -17.94 5.06 -10.76
N ASP A 9 -18.98 5.83 -10.42
CA ASP A 9 -18.92 6.86 -9.38
C ASP A 9 -18.70 6.26 -7.99
N GLY A 10 -19.35 5.14 -7.69
CA GLY A 10 -19.14 4.38 -6.46
C GLY A 10 -17.70 3.89 -6.31
N ALA A 11 -17.10 3.38 -7.39
CA ALA A 11 -15.72 2.94 -7.42
C ALA A 11 -14.73 4.11 -7.20
N LEU A 12 -15.00 5.28 -7.79
CA LEU A 12 -14.21 6.50 -7.55
C LEU A 12 -14.29 6.94 -6.09
N LYS A 13 -15.49 7.01 -5.52
CA LYS A 13 -15.70 7.33 -4.09
C LYS A 13 -15.02 6.32 -3.17
N LEU A 14 -15.01 5.04 -3.54
CA LEU A 14 -14.32 4.00 -2.80
C LEU A 14 -12.80 4.22 -2.83
N LYS A 15 -12.23 4.50 -4.00
CA LYS A 15 -10.82 4.87 -4.17
C LYS A 15 -10.45 6.04 -3.24
N GLU A 16 -11.16 7.15 -3.35
CA GLU A 16 -10.90 8.36 -2.56
C GLU A 16 -10.96 8.09 -1.06
N LYS A 17 -11.94 7.30 -0.62
CA LYS A 17 -12.12 6.95 0.78
C LYS A 17 -10.94 6.13 1.33
N ILE A 18 -10.45 5.15 0.57
CA ILE A 18 -9.31 4.32 1.00
C ILE A 18 -8.04 5.16 1.07
N GLU A 19 -7.76 5.97 0.04
CA GLU A 19 -6.58 6.83 -0.01
C GLU A 19 -6.59 7.88 1.12
N ALA A 20 -7.72 8.55 1.34
CA ALA A 20 -7.87 9.53 2.41
C ALA A 20 -7.66 8.92 3.80
N TYR A 21 -8.25 7.75 4.04
CA TYR A 21 -8.11 7.04 5.32
C TYR A 21 -6.66 6.80 5.72
N TRP A 22 -5.81 6.42 4.76
CA TRP A 22 -4.39 6.17 4.99
C TRP A 22 -3.55 7.44 4.99
N ARG A 23 -3.88 8.42 4.15
CA ARG A 23 -3.24 9.73 4.12
C ARG A 23 -3.34 10.43 5.47
N ASP A 24 -4.52 10.40 6.09
CA ASP A 24 -4.75 10.99 7.43
C ASP A 24 -3.90 10.33 8.53
N ARG A 25 -3.37 9.13 8.28
CA ARG A 25 -2.49 8.37 9.17
C ARG A 25 -1.01 8.49 8.79
N GLY A 26 -0.68 9.35 7.82
CA GLY A 26 0.69 9.58 7.38
C GLY A 26 1.23 8.51 6.42
N TYR A 27 0.36 7.71 5.81
CA TYR A 27 0.74 6.72 4.81
C TYR A 27 0.38 7.20 3.41
N ASP A 28 1.21 6.82 2.44
CA ASP A 28 0.94 7.06 1.03
C ASP A 28 0.43 5.78 0.37
N VAL A 29 -0.87 5.74 0.12
CA VAL A 29 -1.54 4.64 -0.57
C VAL A 29 -2.08 5.16 -1.88
N ASN A 30 -1.88 4.39 -2.94
CA ASN A 30 -2.47 4.62 -4.25
C ASN A 30 -3.40 3.46 -4.58
N ILE A 31 -4.60 3.80 -5.03
CA ILE A 31 -5.61 2.85 -5.50
C ILE A 31 -5.85 3.05 -6.99
N ASP A 32 -5.66 2.01 -7.79
CA ASP A 32 -5.99 1.99 -9.21
C ASP A 32 -7.33 1.28 -9.44
N LEU A 33 -8.18 1.91 -10.28
CA LEU A 33 -9.42 1.32 -10.76
C LEU A 33 -9.17 0.78 -12.17
N VAL A 34 -9.32 -0.53 -12.34
CA VAL A 34 -9.10 -1.20 -13.64
C VAL A 34 -10.42 -1.74 -14.14
N GLU A 35 -10.92 -1.16 -15.23
CA GLU A 35 -12.14 -1.63 -15.89
C GLU A 35 -11.81 -2.79 -16.83
N ALA A 36 -12.42 -3.95 -16.58
CA ALA A 36 -12.24 -5.17 -17.38
C ALA A 36 -13.43 -5.44 -18.33
N GLY A 37 -14.43 -4.56 -18.35
CA GLY A 37 -15.64 -4.71 -19.16
C GLY A 37 -16.51 -5.89 -18.74
N PHE A 38 -17.31 -6.43 -19.67
CA PHE A 38 -18.24 -7.53 -19.40
C PHE A 38 -17.51 -8.88 -19.30
N ILE A 39 -17.64 -9.54 -18.16
CA ILE A 39 -17.10 -10.89 -17.93
C ILE A 39 -18.24 -11.90 -18.00
N ALA A 40 -18.26 -12.72 -19.07
CA ALA A 40 -19.36 -13.65 -19.35
C ALA A 40 -19.65 -14.64 -18.21
N ALA A 41 -18.61 -15.13 -17.52
CA ALA A 41 -18.76 -16.03 -16.38
C ALA A 41 -19.50 -15.38 -15.19
N MET A 42 -19.35 -14.06 -15.01
CA MET A 42 -19.97 -13.30 -13.93
C MET A 42 -21.31 -12.68 -14.35
N ARG A 43 -21.57 -12.61 -15.67
CA ARG A 43 -22.74 -11.92 -16.25
C ARG A 43 -22.86 -10.46 -15.81
N SER A 44 -21.72 -9.81 -15.56
CA SER A 44 -21.64 -8.42 -15.12
C SER A 44 -20.39 -7.74 -15.66
N GLY A 45 -20.40 -6.41 -15.65
CA GLY A 45 -19.19 -5.60 -15.81
C GLY A 45 -18.32 -5.71 -14.56
N ARG A 46 -17.00 -5.84 -14.74
CA ARG A 46 -16.05 -5.92 -13.62
C ARG A 46 -15.14 -4.69 -13.59
N THR A 47 -15.07 -4.07 -12.41
CA THR A 47 -14.09 -3.04 -12.08
C THR A 47 -13.26 -3.56 -10.92
N ASP A 48 -11.96 -3.72 -11.14
CA ASP A 48 -11.02 -4.20 -10.15
C ASP A 48 -10.41 -3.01 -9.39
N VAL A 49 -10.34 -3.11 -8.05
CA VAL A 49 -9.67 -2.15 -7.17
C VAL A 49 -8.30 -2.72 -6.80
N ARG A 50 -7.21 -2.04 -7.18
CA ARG A 50 -5.84 -2.49 -6.94
C ARG A 50 -5.10 -1.51 -6.05
N SER A 51 -4.36 -2.00 -5.07
CA SER A 51 -3.59 -1.16 -4.14
C SER A 51 -2.10 -1.45 -4.21
N ASN A 52 -1.27 -0.45 -3.98
CA ASN A 52 0.17 -0.61 -3.75
C ASN A 52 0.53 -1.18 -2.36
N MET A 53 -0.45 -1.46 -1.51
CA MET A 53 -0.24 -2.03 -0.19
C MET A 53 0.23 -3.49 -0.28
N VAL A 54 1.10 -3.89 0.65
CA VAL A 54 1.60 -5.26 0.76
C VAL A 54 0.84 -5.97 1.87
N ASN A 55 0.15 -7.06 1.54
CA ASN A 55 -0.73 -7.78 2.48
C ASN A 55 -1.75 -6.88 3.19
N GLY A 56 -2.24 -5.85 2.50
CA GLY A 56 -3.18 -4.86 3.04
C GLY A 56 -2.55 -3.80 3.94
N MET A 57 -1.23 -3.78 4.12
CA MET A 57 -0.51 -2.76 4.87
C MET A 57 0.24 -1.79 3.93
N PRO A 58 0.11 -0.48 4.11
CA PRO A 58 0.92 0.48 3.37
C PRO A 58 2.38 0.39 3.77
N THR A 59 3.26 0.49 2.78
CA THR A 59 4.68 0.74 3.03
C THR A 59 4.85 2.19 3.46
N ARG A 60 5.58 2.46 4.54
CA ARG A 60 6.00 3.84 4.85
C ARG A 60 6.76 4.37 3.63
N ARG A 61 6.43 5.58 3.17
CA ARG A 61 7.38 6.33 2.35
C ARG A 61 8.65 6.45 3.19
N GLU A 62 9.78 5.98 2.66
CA GLU A 62 11.08 6.27 3.26
C GLU A 62 11.19 7.79 3.35
N HIS A 63 11.01 8.34 4.56
CA HIS A 63 11.35 9.72 4.76
C HIS A 63 12.86 9.80 4.65
N PRO A 64 13.45 10.77 3.94
CA PRO A 64 14.91 10.89 3.83
C PRO A 64 15.65 11.01 5.19
N GLY A 65 14.93 11.16 6.31
CA GLY A 65 15.49 11.07 7.68
C GLY A 65 15.56 9.64 8.28
N ASP A 66 14.79 8.68 7.77
CA ASP A 66 14.78 7.30 8.25
C ASP A 66 16.03 6.51 7.79
N GLU A 67 16.58 6.86 6.63
CA GLU A 67 17.81 6.27 6.05
C GLU A 67 19.06 6.52 6.93
N ILE A 68 19.12 7.69 7.58
CA ILE A 68 20.21 8.06 8.50
C ILE A 68 20.15 7.21 9.78
N THR A 69 18.94 6.84 10.23
CA THR A 69 18.75 6.01 11.42
C THR A 69 19.06 4.54 11.11
N ALA A 70 18.58 4.02 9.98
CA ALA A 70 18.85 2.65 9.54
C ALA A 70 20.36 2.40 9.34
N SER A 71 21.06 3.31 8.67
CA SER A 71 22.51 3.21 8.45
C SER A 71 23.34 3.31 9.75
N ARG A 72 22.83 4.00 10.78
CA ARG A 72 23.44 4.03 12.12
C ARG A 72 23.27 2.70 12.86
N VAL A 73 22.09 2.09 12.78
CA VAL A 73 21.80 0.79 13.42
C VAL A 73 22.64 -0.32 12.77
N VAL A 74 22.78 -0.33 11.44
CA VAL A 74 23.60 -1.33 10.72
C VAL A 74 25.07 -1.24 11.13
N ARG A 75 25.65 -0.04 11.27
CA ARG A 75 27.03 0.12 11.72
C ARG A 75 27.26 -0.33 13.17
N GLN A 76 26.28 -0.18 14.05
CA GLN A 76 26.38 -0.62 15.44
C GLN A 76 26.20 -2.14 15.62
N ARG A 77 25.65 -2.83 14.62
CA ARG A 77 25.41 -4.28 14.63
C ARG A 77 26.48 -5.10 13.91
N ALA A 78 27.59 -4.48 13.49
CA ALA A 78 28.72 -5.22 12.96
C ALA A 78 29.13 -6.29 13.99
N PRO A 79 29.13 -7.58 13.63
CA PRO A 79 29.50 -8.62 14.58
C PRO A 79 30.94 -8.40 14.99
N GLU A 80 31.20 -8.33 16.31
CA GLU A 80 32.56 -8.47 16.81
C GLU A 80 33.16 -9.74 16.21
N ALA A 81 34.35 -9.62 15.64
CA ALA A 81 35.05 -10.75 15.04
C ALA A 81 35.10 -11.91 16.06
N PRO A 82 34.73 -13.13 15.66
CA PRO A 82 34.59 -14.22 16.61
C PRO A 82 35.93 -14.52 17.27
N ARG A 83 35.91 -14.73 18.59
CA ARG A 83 37.08 -14.84 19.48
C ARG A 83 38.08 -15.96 19.15
N TRP A 84 37.83 -16.78 18.15
CA TRP A 84 38.72 -17.87 17.72
C TRP A 84 39.70 -17.47 16.61
N ALA A 85 39.63 -16.22 16.11
CA ALA A 85 40.50 -15.72 15.04
C ALA A 85 41.88 -15.20 15.52
N SER A 86 42.41 -15.71 16.64
CA SER A 86 43.72 -15.34 17.20
C SER A 86 44.61 -16.56 17.42
#